data_AF-C2EN70-F1
#
_entry.id   AF-C2EN70-F1
#
_cell.length_a   1.000
_cell.length_b   1.000
_cell.length_c   1.000
_cell.angle_alpha   90.00
_cell.angle_beta   90.00
_cell.angle_gamma   90.00
#
_symmetry.space_group_name_H-M   'P 1'
#
loop_
_entity.id
_entity.type
_entity.pdbx_description
1 polymer ?
#
loop_
_entity_poly.entity_id
_entity_poly.type
_entity_poly.pdbx_seq_one_letter_code
_entity_poly.pdbx_strand_id
1 'polypeptide(L)'
;MKLNRKVLTISAAALMMTIPVIGLVDGQNVSAASHSVRRSEKGKLRLKHNSYVYTAKGKRTHKLLRKGKLVKYMGKVKKNNGAKNLYFYQNKKQKCQLKTSRINGKDFYQIGKNQYIKAANVEAIDGKTLIIKQNKVASDQSIVVTNKNNVPVYSFEAEESKSSELAKGAELQVNGAIYLWNDKVQKTDLYYHLTNRKHVDAGDVFVKASDVDYKSGKKLTPINTAEEAENNYKIAVSELDEITLKDLINKENTVKASTKYKKASSDKKYNYEQAVSEAKTATMAKDIMSAAQAKYLIWSLKTYESELDG
;
A
#
# COMPACT_ATOMS: atom_id res chain seq x y z
N MET A 1 -25.88 -25.31 10.47
CA MET A 1 -26.90 -24.35 10.93
C MET A 1 -26.52 -22.99 10.35
N LYS A 2 -27.29 -22.47 9.37
CA LYS A 2 -27.01 -21.19 8.71
C LYS A 2 -27.50 -20.07 9.62
N LEU A 3 -26.58 -19.33 10.24
CA LEU A 3 -26.88 -18.17 11.08
C LEU A 3 -26.87 -16.92 10.20
N ASN A 4 -28.06 -16.35 9.97
CA ASN A 4 -28.23 -15.04 9.33
C ASN A 4 -27.67 -13.95 10.25
N ARG A 5 -26.51 -13.37 9.90
CA ARG A 5 -25.93 -12.22 10.62
C ARG A 5 -26.75 -10.96 10.33
N LYS A 6 -27.45 -10.43 11.34
CA LYS A 6 -28.15 -9.14 11.27
C LYS A 6 -27.14 -8.01 11.49
N VAL A 7 -26.56 -7.49 10.42
CA VAL A 7 -25.72 -6.27 10.45
C VAL A 7 -26.64 -5.05 10.38
N LEU A 8 -26.49 -4.11 11.31
CA LEU A 8 -27.26 -2.86 11.31
C LEU A 8 -26.82 -2.00 10.11
N THR A 9 -27.72 -1.81 9.15
CA THR A 9 -27.48 -0.99 7.94
C THR A 9 -27.76 0.48 8.23
N ILE A 10 -26.72 1.32 8.17
CA ILE A 10 -26.89 2.76 7.99
C ILE A 10 -26.77 3.02 6.48
N SER A 11 -27.91 3.10 5.80
CA SER A 11 -28.00 3.28 4.34
C SER A 11 -27.35 4.59 3.88
N ALA A 12 -26.34 4.51 3.01
CA ALA A 12 -25.90 5.63 2.18
C ALA A 12 -26.55 5.50 0.79
N ALA A 13 -27.30 6.51 0.38
CA ALA A 13 -28.02 6.55 -0.89
C ALA A 13 -27.05 6.68 -2.08
N ALA A 14 -27.16 5.77 -3.05
CA ALA A 14 -26.36 5.78 -4.27
C ALA A 14 -26.86 6.84 -5.27
N LEU A 15 -26.00 7.82 -5.59
CA LEU A 15 -26.17 8.73 -6.73
C LEU A 15 -25.70 8.02 -8.01
N MET A 16 -26.64 7.55 -8.85
CA MET A 16 -26.33 7.09 -10.20
C MET A 16 -26.02 8.29 -11.10
N MET A 17 -24.75 8.46 -11.50
CA MET A 17 -24.39 9.36 -12.60
C MET A 17 -24.22 8.55 -13.89
N THR A 18 -25.11 8.81 -14.84
CA THR A 18 -25.10 8.32 -16.22
C THR A 18 -23.86 8.80 -16.98
N ILE A 19 -23.12 7.88 -17.59
CA ILE A 19 -22.04 8.20 -18.53
C ILE A 19 -22.65 8.39 -19.93
N PRO A 20 -22.42 9.49 -20.64
CA PRO A 20 -22.76 9.58 -22.05
C PRO A 20 -21.75 8.77 -22.90
N VAL A 21 -22.28 7.94 -23.80
CA VAL A 21 -21.52 7.23 -24.83
C VAL A 21 -21.06 8.24 -25.89
N ILE A 22 -19.75 8.39 -26.10
CA ILE A 22 -19.21 9.15 -27.23
C ILE A 22 -18.93 8.16 -28.36
N GLY A 23 -19.61 8.37 -29.49
CA GLY A 23 -19.49 7.61 -30.71
C GLY A 23 -18.14 7.79 -31.42
N LEU A 24 -17.73 6.75 -32.13
CA LEU A 24 -16.60 6.75 -33.05
C LEU A 24 -17.01 7.44 -34.35
N VAL A 25 -16.21 8.39 -34.81
CA VAL A 25 -16.24 8.83 -36.22
C VAL A 25 -14.80 8.77 -36.73
N ASP A 26 -14.67 8.04 -37.83
CA ASP A 26 -13.45 7.80 -38.60
C ASP A 26 -13.08 9.07 -39.41
N GLY A 27 -11.78 9.31 -39.56
CA GLY A 27 -11.28 10.52 -40.23
C GLY A 27 -9.78 10.43 -40.48
N GLN A 28 -9.43 9.99 -41.69
CA GLN A 28 -8.07 9.95 -42.20
C GLN A 28 -7.50 11.35 -42.48
N ASN A 29 -6.15 11.40 -42.53
CA ASN A 29 -5.27 12.48 -43.02
C ASN A 29 -5.06 13.65 -42.03
N VAL A 30 -3.86 14.10 -41.67
CA VAL A 30 -2.58 14.19 -42.39
C VAL A 30 -1.44 14.13 -41.35
N SER A 31 -0.36 13.40 -41.63
CA SER A 31 0.87 13.43 -40.84
C SER A 31 1.59 14.77 -41.04
N ALA A 32 1.22 15.77 -40.23
CA ALA A 32 2.05 16.94 -40.02
C ALA A 32 3.12 16.57 -38.99
N ALA A 33 4.36 16.38 -39.46
CA ALA A 33 5.53 16.22 -38.60
C ALA A 33 5.64 17.43 -37.67
N SER A 34 5.09 17.29 -36.46
CA SER A 34 5.25 18.26 -35.39
C SER A 34 6.71 18.23 -34.97
N HIS A 35 7.49 19.20 -35.47
CA HIS A 35 8.78 19.57 -34.87
C HIS A 35 8.49 20.02 -33.44
N SER A 36 8.46 19.07 -32.50
CA SER A 36 8.39 19.37 -31.09
C SER A 36 9.68 20.10 -30.72
N VAL A 37 9.59 21.42 -30.59
CA VAL A 37 10.66 22.21 -29.97
C VAL A 37 10.85 21.60 -28.59
N ARG A 38 11.93 20.82 -28.39
CA ARG A 38 12.28 20.22 -27.10
C ARG A 38 12.49 21.37 -26.11
N ARG A 39 11.43 21.74 -25.39
CA ARG A 39 11.51 22.76 -24.34
C ARG A 39 12.56 22.30 -23.34
N SER A 40 13.59 23.10 -23.16
CA SER A 40 14.68 22.79 -22.22
C SER A 40 14.11 22.48 -20.82
N GLU A 41 14.42 21.29 -20.33
CA GLU A 41 14.06 20.83 -18.99
C GLU A 41 15.08 21.29 -17.93
N LYS A 42 16.18 21.93 -18.34
CA LYS A 42 17.19 22.48 -17.42
C LYS A 42 16.55 23.50 -16.45
N GLY A 43 16.84 23.36 -15.17
CA GLY A 43 16.27 24.17 -14.09
C GLY A 43 14.85 23.78 -13.70
N LYS A 44 14.34 22.61 -14.13
CA LYS A 44 12.94 22.20 -13.93
C LYS A 44 12.82 20.77 -13.39
N LEU A 45 11.70 20.54 -12.71
CA LEU A 45 11.19 19.26 -12.23
C LEU A 45 10.08 18.80 -13.16
N ARG A 46 10.07 17.52 -13.56
CA ARG A 46 8.95 16.89 -14.26
C ARG A 46 8.10 16.10 -13.27
N LEU A 47 6.79 16.30 -13.26
CA LEU A 47 5.88 15.60 -12.33
C LEU A 47 5.41 14.24 -12.88
N LYS A 48 5.48 13.18 -12.08
CA LYS A 48 4.87 11.86 -12.41
C LYS A 48 3.44 11.69 -11.89
N HIS A 49 3.03 12.50 -10.92
CA HIS A 49 1.67 12.53 -10.38
C HIS A 49 1.19 13.98 -10.23
N ASN A 50 -0.13 14.15 -10.10
CA ASN A 50 -0.69 15.44 -9.66
C ASN A 50 -0.09 15.80 -8.29
N SER A 51 0.28 17.07 -8.11
CA SER A 51 0.97 17.53 -6.90
C SER A 51 0.38 18.84 -6.43
N TYR A 52 -0.16 18.86 -5.22
CA TYR A 52 -0.51 20.12 -4.55
C TYR A 52 0.76 20.86 -4.14
N VAL A 53 0.67 22.20 -4.12
CA VAL A 53 1.72 23.06 -3.56
C VAL A 53 1.48 23.22 -2.05
N TYR A 54 2.54 23.16 -1.27
CA TYR A 54 2.54 23.28 0.18
C TYR A 54 3.35 24.51 0.63
N THR A 55 3.02 25.02 1.81
CA THR A 55 3.82 26.03 2.52
C THR A 55 4.97 25.36 3.29
N ALA A 56 5.93 26.15 3.79
CA ALA A 56 7.03 25.69 4.63
C ALA A 56 6.54 25.01 5.92
N LYS A 57 5.38 25.41 6.43
CA LYS A 57 4.71 24.80 7.60
C LYS A 57 3.95 23.51 7.25
N GLY A 58 4.00 23.05 6.01
CA GLY A 58 3.29 21.83 5.57
C GLY A 58 1.80 22.00 5.29
N LYS A 59 1.24 23.23 5.39
CA LYS A 59 -0.14 23.50 4.98
C LYS A 59 -0.26 23.39 3.46
N ARG A 60 -1.20 22.56 2.99
CA ARG A 60 -1.57 22.43 1.58
C ARG A 60 -2.22 23.74 1.10
N THR A 61 -1.80 24.25 -0.05
CA THR A 61 -2.46 25.36 -0.75
C THR A 61 -3.50 24.83 -1.74
N HIS A 62 -4.37 25.70 -2.25
CA HIS A 62 -5.36 25.33 -3.28
C HIS A 62 -4.74 25.10 -4.68
N LYS A 63 -3.44 25.34 -4.86
CA LYS A 63 -2.76 25.22 -6.15
C LYS A 63 -2.41 23.76 -6.45
N LEU A 64 -3.04 23.20 -7.47
CA LEU A 64 -2.76 21.87 -8.02
C LEU A 64 -1.90 21.95 -9.28
N LEU A 65 -0.80 21.21 -9.32
CA LEU A 65 0.05 21.03 -10.49
C LEU A 65 -0.24 19.65 -11.09
N ARG A 66 -0.56 19.60 -12.39
CA ARG A 66 -0.94 18.35 -13.07
C ARG A 66 0.28 17.48 -13.41
N LYS A 67 0.08 16.17 -13.49
CA LYS A 67 1.06 15.19 -14.00
C LYS A 67 1.65 15.67 -15.34
N GLY A 68 2.93 15.40 -15.57
CA GLY A 68 3.69 15.81 -16.75
C GLY A 68 4.15 17.27 -16.73
N LYS A 69 3.62 18.12 -15.85
CA LYS A 69 3.99 19.53 -15.77
C LYS A 69 5.48 19.70 -15.45
N LEU A 70 6.14 20.58 -16.21
CA LEU A 70 7.48 21.08 -15.90
C LEU A 70 7.39 22.26 -14.95
N VAL A 71 8.07 22.17 -13.80
CA VAL A 71 8.00 23.15 -12.71
C VAL A 71 9.41 23.64 -12.40
N LYS A 72 9.65 24.96 -12.44
CA LYS A 72 10.94 25.54 -12.03
C LYS A 72 11.20 25.24 -10.56
N TYR A 73 12.39 24.74 -10.23
CA TYR A 73 12.82 24.56 -8.84
C TYR A 73 13.67 25.73 -8.36
N MET A 74 13.80 25.86 -7.05
CA MET A 74 14.75 26.74 -6.39
C MET A 74 15.97 25.95 -5.89
N GLY A 75 17.13 26.62 -5.87
CA GLY A 75 18.39 26.04 -5.43
C GLY A 75 19.30 25.64 -6.59
N LYS A 76 20.40 24.96 -6.26
CA LYS A 76 21.41 24.50 -7.21
C LYS A 76 21.57 22.99 -7.09
N VAL A 77 21.56 22.31 -8.23
CA VAL A 77 21.99 20.91 -8.31
C VAL A 77 23.48 20.83 -7.97
N LYS A 78 23.86 19.88 -7.13
CA LYS A 78 25.27 19.63 -6.75
C LYS A 78 25.66 18.18 -7.03
N LYS A 79 26.92 17.98 -7.40
CA LYS A 79 27.54 16.64 -7.46
C LYS A 79 27.51 16.01 -6.06
N ASN A 80 26.99 14.80 -5.96
CA ASN A 80 27.01 14.00 -4.75
C ASN A 80 27.09 12.51 -5.11
N ASN A 81 28.30 12.01 -5.31
CA ASN A 81 28.54 10.60 -5.66
C ASN A 81 28.17 9.62 -4.52
N GLY A 82 28.14 10.10 -3.26
CA GLY A 82 27.69 9.34 -2.10
C GLY A 82 26.17 9.25 -1.96
N ALA A 83 25.40 9.94 -2.80
CA ALA A 83 23.95 9.96 -2.72
C ALA A 83 23.35 8.55 -2.89
N LYS A 84 22.52 8.18 -1.90
CA LYS A 84 21.79 6.91 -1.87
C LYS A 84 20.31 7.06 -2.25
N ASN A 85 19.72 8.25 -2.12
CA ASN A 85 18.32 8.53 -2.44
C ASN A 85 18.18 9.92 -3.09
N LEU A 86 17.08 10.21 -3.79
CA LEU A 86 16.76 11.50 -4.41
C LEU A 86 17.93 12.07 -5.25
N TYR A 87 18.56 11.23 -6.07
CA TYR A 87 19.67 11.61 -6.92
C TYR A 87 19.39 11.29 -8.39
N PHE A 88 20.14 11.87 -9.30
CA PHE A 88 20.08 11.51 -10.71
C PHE A 88 21.49 11.47 -11.30
N TYR A 89 21.64 10.82 -12.45
CA TYR A 89 22.91 10.78 -13.16
C TYR A 89 22.99 11.92 -14.16
N GLN A 90 23.96 12.82 -13.99
CA GLN A 90 24.27 13.83 -15.01
C GLN A 90 24.83 13.12 -16.26
N ASN A 91 25.82 12.26 -16.02
CA ASN A 91 26.48 11.37 -16.98
C ASN A 91 26.55 9.95 -16.40
N LYS A 92 27.02 8.94 -17.16
CA LYS A 92 27.05 7.50 -16.75
C LYS A 92 27.61 7.23 -15.34
N LYS A 93 28.48 8.08 -14.79
CA LYS A 93 29.16 7.86 -13.49
C LYS A 93 28.92 8.97 -12.44
N GLN A 94 28.33 10.11 -12.82
CA GLN A 94 28.24 11.27 -11.93
C GLN A 94 26.84 11.41 -11.34
N LYS A 95 26.71 11.16 -10.03
CA LYS A 95 25.47 11.41 -9.31
C LYS A 95 25.38 12.87 -8.89
N CYS A 96 24.20 13.43 -9.07
CA CYS A 96 23.84 14.78 -8.67
C CYS A 96 22.57 14.74 -7.82
N GLN A 97 22.41 15.73 -6.95
CA GLN A 97 21.21 15.91 -6.14
C GLN A 97 20.77 17.37 -6.14
N LEU A 98 19.47 17.58 -6.00
CA LEU A 98 18.88 18.85 -5.63
C LEU A 98 18.50 18.79 -4.15
N LYS A 99 18.85 19.83 -3.37
CA LYS A 99 18.54 19.87 -1.94
C LYS A 99 17.02 19.85 -1.72
N THR A 100 16.56 19.01 -0.79
CA THR A 100 15.18 18.99 -0.31
C THR A 100 15.02 19.71 1.03
N SER A 101 13.78 20.09 1.33
CA SER A 101 13.33 20.48 2.67
C SER A 101 12.52 19.35 3.27
N ARG A 102 12.77 19.02 4.54
CA ARG A 102 11.98 18.02 5.27
C ARG A 102 10.84 18.73 5.99
N ILE A 103 9.61 18.39 5.64
CA ILE A 103 8.38 19.00 6.18
C ILE A 103 7.49 17.84 6.62
N ASN A 104 7.12 17.78 7.91
CA ASN A 104 6.30 16.71 8.49
C ASN A 104 6.77 15.29 8.10
N GLY A 105 8.08 15.04 8.24
CA GLY A 105 8.71 13.75 7.96
C GLY A 105 8.86 13.37 6.47
N LYS A 106 8.44 14.23 5.54
CA LYS A 106 8.50 13.97 4.09
C LYS A 106 9.43 14.96 3.39
N ASP A 107 10.04 14.53 2.29
CA ASP A 107 10.93 15.36 1.46
C ASP A 107 10.17 16.19 0.43
N PHE A 108 10.53 17.46 0.31
CA PHE A 108 9.95 18.40 -0.63
C PHE A 108 11.02 19.17 -1.41
N TYR A 109 10.73 19.47 -2.67
CA TYR A 109 11.48 20.45 -3.45
C TYR A 109 10.81 21.82 -3.35
N GLN A 110 11.62 22.85 -3.16
CA GLN A 110 11.16 24.23 -3.20
C GLN A 110 11.01 24.67 -4.66
N ILE A 111 9.87 25.28 -4.99
CA ILE A 111 9.54 25.77 -6.34
C ILE A 111 9.24 27.27 -6.38
N GLY A 112 9.27 27.93 -5.22
CA GLY A 112 9.05 29.37 -5.06
C GLY A 112 9.20 29.80 -3.60
N LYS A 113 9.05 31.10 -3.32
CA LYS A 113 9.01 31.63 -1.94
C LYS A 113 7.82 30.99 -1.21
N ASN A 114 8.10 30.26 -0.13
CA ASN A 114 7.11 29.52 0.65
C ASN A 114 6.25 28.53 -0.18
N GLN A 115 6.80 27.95 -1.26
CA GLN A 115 6.09 27.00 -2.13
C GLN A 115 6.91 25.73 -2.33
N TYR A 116 6.31 24.60 -1.99
CA TYR A 116 6.96 23.29 -1.94
C TYR A 116 6.09 22.23 -2.60
N ILE A 117 6.72 21.26 -3.25
CA ILE A 117 6.06 20.06 -3.76
C ILE A 117 6.76 18.81 -3.25
N LYS A 118 6.00 17.74 -3.00
CA LYS A 118 6.56 16.47 -2.51
C LYS A 118 7.56 15.92 -3.53
N ALA A 119 8.76 15.57 -3.08
CA ALA A 119 9.78 14.95 -3.93
C ALA A 119 9.28 13.62 -4.53
N ALA A 120 8.44 12.89 -3.80
CA ALA A 120 7.80 11.67 -4.25
C ALA A 120 6.91 11.84 -5.50
N ASN A 121 6.45 13.05 -5.82
CA ASN A 121 5.62 13.34 -7.00
C ASN A 121 6.45 13.75 -8.24
N VAL A 122 7.78 13.83 -8.10
CA VAL A 122 8.71 14.21 -9.17
C VAL A 122 9.31 12.97 -9.83
N GLU A 123 9.39 13.02 -11.15
CA GLU A 123 9.95 11.98 -12.02
C GLU A 123 11.39 12.29 -12.43
N ALA A 124 11.67 13.55 -12.77
CA ALA A 124 12.95 13.95 -13.33
C ALA A 124 13.34 15.38 -12.90
N ILE A 125 14.64 15.64 -12.89
CA ILE A 125 15.27 16.93 -12.64
C ILE A 125 16.21 17.22 -13.81
N ASP A 126 16.13 18.41 -14.41
CA ASP A 126 16.96 18.79 -15.56
C ASP A 126 16.87 17.80 -16.74
N GLY A 127 15.70 17.18 -16.93
CA GLY A 127 15.48 16.13 -17.94
C GLY A 127 16.08 14.77 -17.60
N LYS A 128 16.68 14.59 -16.42
CA LYS A 128 17.29 13.35 -15.96
C LYS A 128 16.40 12.67 -14.93
N THR A 129 16.15 11.38 -15.10
CA THR A 129 15.30 10.59 -14.20
C THR A 129 15.82 10.64 -12.77
N LEU A 130 14.93 10.99 -11.84
CA LEU A 130 15.19 11.01 -10.42
C LEU A 130 15.16 9.58 -9.88
N ILE A 131 16.31 9.13 -9.40
CA ILE A 131 16.45 7.88 -8.66
C ILE A 131 16.05 8.14 -7.21
N ILE A 132 14.87 7.67 -6.89
CA ILE A 132 14.39 7.56 -5.52
C ILE A 132 14.73 6.13 -5.11
N LYS A 133 15.65 5.95 -4.15
CA LYS A 133 15.60 4.70 -3.38
C LYS A 133 14.28 4.78 -2.65
N GLN A 134 13.29 4.01 -3.12
CA GLN A 134 12.37 3.46 -2.16
C GLN A 134 13.27 2.86 -1.09
N ASN A 135 13.11 3.31 0.16
CA ASN A 135 13.66 2.52 1.23
C ASN A 135 13.21 1.10 0.90
N LYS A 136 14.16 0.18 0.70
CA LYS A 136 13.87 -1.22 1.01
C LYS A 136 13.38 -1.08 2.43
N VAL A 137 12.06 -1.11 2.61
CA VAL A 137 11.46 -1.08 3.93
C VAL A 137 12.21 -2.22 4.60
N ALA A 138 12.98 -1.92 5.65
CA ALA A 138 13.52 -2.99 6.48
C ALA A 138 12.33 -3.91 6.69
N SER A 139 12.43 -5.18 6.29
CA SER A 139 11.28 -6.07 6.21
C SER A 139 10.43 -5.80 7.44
N ASP A 140 9.18 -5.36 7.28
CA ASP A 140 8.26 -5.08 8.40
C ASP A 140 7.87 -6.39 9.11
N GLN A 141 8.72 -7.39 8.98
CA GLN A 141 8.58 -8.74 9.44
C GLN A 141 9.30 -8.88 10.79
N SER A 142 8.67 -9.67 11.64
CA SER A 142 9.24 -10.21 12.85
C SER A 142 9.34 -11.72 12.73
N ILE A 143 10.23 -12.28 13.52
CA ILE A 143 10.23 -13.70 13.83
C ILE A 143 9.72 -13.84 15.26
N VAL A 144 8.68 -14.64 15.41
CA VAL A 144 8.17 -15.08 16.71
C VAL A 144 8.36 -16.58 16.83
N VAL A 145 8.40 -17.09 18.06
CA VAL A 145 8.62 -18.51 18.34
C VAL A 145 7.50 -19.05 19.22
N THR A 146 6.93 -20.19 18.86
CA THR A 146 5.90 -20.85 19.69
C THR A 146 6.46 -21.24 21.07
N ASN A 147 5.78 -20.80 22.13
CA ASN A 147 6.24 -20.97 23.52
C ASN A 147 5.70 -22.25 24.18
N LYS A 148 4.74 -22.91 23.54
CA LYS A 148 4.11 -24.17 23.98
C LYS A 148 3.98 -25.15 22.81
N ASN A 149 3.68 -26.42 23.13
CA ASN A 149 3.34 -27.41 22.11
C ASN A 149 1.90 -27.20 21.63
N ASN A 150 1.57 -27.76 20.46
CA ASN A 150 0.20 -27.82 19.98
C ASN A 150 -0.40 -26.40 19.83
N VAL A 151 0.37 -25.45 19.30
CA VAL A 151 -0.13 -24.09 19.08
C VAL A 151 -1.02 -24.07 17.84
N PRO A 152 -2.32 -23.79 17.97
CA PRO A 152 -3.21 -23.70 16.83
C PRO A 152 -2.93 -22.44 16.02
N VAL A 153 -3.33 -22.47 14.75
CA VAL A 153 -3.45 -21.27 13.92
C VAL A 153 -4.92 -20.92 13.74
N TYR A 154 -5.20 -19.65 13.54
CA TYR A 154 -6.54 -19.09 13.54
C TYR A 154 -6.87 -18.45 12.19
N SER A 155 -8.16 -18.44 11.83
CA SER A 155 -8.69 -17.62 10.73
C SER A 155 -8.87 -16.16 11.16
N PHE A 156 -9.31 -15.31 10.23
CA PHE A 156 -9.67 -13.91 10.52
C PHE A 156 -10.82 -13.78 11.54
N GLU A 157 -11.73 -14.74 11.58
CA GLU A 157 -12.82 -14.83 12.57
C GLU A 157 -12.34 -15.28 13.96
N ALA A 158 -11.02 -15.42 14.16
CA ALA A 158 -10.40 -15.95 15.37
C ALA A 158 -10.91 -17.35 15.73
N GLU A 159 -11.22 -18.15 14.72
CA GLU A 159 -11.57 -19.57 14.87
C GLU A 159 -10.37 -20.44 14.54
N GLU A 160 -10.18 -21.52 15.30
CA GLU A 160 -9.07 -22.44 15.07
C GLU A 160 -9.21 -23.13 13.71
N SER A 161 -8.13 -23.13 12.95
CA SER A 161 -8.03 -23.87 11.69
C SER A 161 -7.86 -25.36 11.98
N LYS A 162 -8.35 -26.20 11.07
CA LYS A 162 -8.16 -27.66 11.12
C LYS A 162 -6.76 -28.11 10.68
N SER A 163 -5.85 -27.19 10.38
CA SER A 163 -4.47 -27.51 10.01
C SER A 163 -3.68 -28.06 11.20
N SER A 164 -2.65 -28.86 10.90
CA SER A 164 -1.72 -29.39 11.91
C SER A 164 -1.19 -28.28 12.81
N GLU A 165 -1.27 -28.50 14.12
CA GLU A 165 -0.79 -27.57 15.14
C GLU A 165 0.73 -27.40 15.09
N LEU A 166 1.21 -26.25 15.55
CA LEU A 166 2.63 -25.90 15.54
C LEU A 166 3.31 -26.46 16.79
N ALA A 167 4.44 -27.14 16.60
CA ALA A 167 5.27 -27.63 17.68
C ALA A 167 5.92 -26.47 18.46
N LYS A 168 6.30 -26.70 19.73
CA LYS A 168 7.07 -25.73 20.52
C LYS A 168 8.41 -25.42 19.85
N GLY A 169 8.82 -24.15 19.89
CA GLY A 169 10.08 -23.71 19.29
C GLY A 169 10.01 -23.46 17.79
N ALA A 170 8.84 -23.62 17.16
CA ALA A 170 8.64 -23.32 15.75
C ALA A 170 8.82 -21.81 15.48
N GLU A 171 9.69 -21.47 14.53
CA GLU A 171 9.95 -20.09 14.13
C GLU A 171 8.96 -19.65 13.06
N LEU A 172 8.24 -18.57 13.34
CA LEU A 172 7.17 -18.06 12.50
C LEU A 172 7.52 -16.66 12.00
N GLN A 173 7.49 -16.48 10.68
CA GLN A 173 7.57 -15.15 10.09
C GLN A 173 6.20 -14.48 10.12
N VAL A 174 6.16 -13.28 10.70
CA VAL A 174 4.93 -12.48 10.86
C VAL A 174 5.16 -11.07 10.36
N ASN A 175 4.14 -10.41 9.80
CA ASN A 175 4.26 -9.03 9.29
C ASN A 175 3.16 -8.08 9.78
N GLY A 176 2.26 -8.55 10.63
CA GLY A 176 1.16 -7.76 11.19
C GLY A 176 0.79 -8.24 12.57
N ALA A 177 0.37 -7.29 13.40
CA ALA A 177 -0.29 -7.56 14.68
C ALA A 177 -1.71 -7.01 14.58
N ILE A 178 -2.70 -7.77 15.05
CA ILE A 178 -4.11 -7.42 14.90
C ILE A 178 -4.92 -7.99 16.06
N TYR A 179 -5.82 -7.19 16.62
CA TYR A 179 -6.85 -7.68 17.50
C TYR A 179 -7.99 -8.26 16.65
N LEU A 180 -8.36 -9.52 16.90
CA LEU A 180 -9.45 -10.21 16.20
C LEU A 180 -10.59 -10.48 17.17
N TRP A 181 -11.82 -10.22 16.73
CA TRP A 181 -13.04 -10.50 17.46
C TRP A 181 -13.60 -11.86 17.08
N ASN A 182 -13.80 -12.73 18.07
CA ASN A 182 -14.52 -13.99 17.89
C ASN A 182 -15.98 -13.81 18.36
N ASP A 183 -16.91 -13.84 17.41
CA ASP A 183 -18.34 -13.66 17.66
C ASP A 183 -19.00 -14.86 18.38
N LYS A 184 -18.43 -16.06 18.28
CA LYS A 184 -18.99 -17.24 18.95
C LYS A 184 -18.76 -17.21 20.46
N VAL A 185 -17.58 -16.71 20.88
CA VAL A 185 -17.20 -16.63 22.30
C VAL A 185 -17.21 -15.20 22.85
N GLN A 186 -17.59 -14.21 22.03
CA GLN A 186 -17.66 -12.79 22.37
C GLN A 186 -16.36 -12.29 23.03
N LYS A 187 -15.23 -12.58 22.39
CA LYS A 187 -13.90 -12.27 22.93
C LYS A 187 -12.97 -11.68 21.87
N THR A 188 -12.18 -10.69 22.28
CA THR A 188 -11.05 -10.16 21.50
C THR A 188 -9.73 -10.63 22.10
N ASP A 189 -8.83 -11.12 21.26
CA ASP A 189 -7.43 -11.41 21.62
C ASP A 189 -6.49 -10.78 20.57
N LEU A 190 -5.20 -10.62 20.91
CA LEU A 190 -4.17 -10.14 19.99
C LEU A 190 -3.56 -11.33 19.22
N TYR A 191 -3.39 -11.15 17.92
CA TYR A 191 -2.83 -12.13 17.01
C TYR A 191 -1.73 -11.54 16.13
N TYR A 192 -0.81 -12.39 15.69
CA TYR A 192 0.15 -12.08 14.63
C TYR A 192 -0.23 -12.77 13.32
N HIS A 193 -0.19 -12.03 12.23
CA HIS A 193 -0.47 -12.52 10.88
C HIS A 193 0.75 -13.21 10.29
N LEU A 194 0.59 -14.47 9.87
CA LEU A 194 1.66 -15.33 9.36
C LEU A 194 1.91 -15.05 7.87
N THR A 195 3.17 -14.95 7.48
CA THR A 195 3.52 -14.63 6.08
C THR A 195 3.68 -15.85 5.19
N ASN A 196 3.75 -17.04 5.77
CA ASN A 196 4.14 -18.25 5.06
C ASN A 196 2.94 -19.01 4.44
N ARG A 197 2.15 -18.31 3.63
CA ARG A 197 0.87 -18.81 3.08
C ARG A 197 1.01 -20.05 2.17
N LYS A 198 2.18 -20.29 1.59
CA LYS A 198 2.42 -21.44 0.69
C LYS A 198 2.50 -22.80 1.39
N HIS A 199 2.81 -22.79 2.68
CA HIS A 199 3.13 -24.02 3.42
C HIS A 199 2.07 -24.38 4.44
N VAL A 200 0.99 -23.60 4.50
CA VAL A 200 -0.17 -23.87 5.34
C VAL A 200 -1.36 -23.95 4.41
N ASP A 201 -1.94 -25.13 4.23
CA ASP A 201 -3.15 -25.37 3.42
C ASP A 201 -4.42 -24.71 4.02
N ALA A 202 -4.26 -23.64 4.80
CA ALA A 202 -5.29 -22.95 5.55
C ALA A 202 -5.55 -21.50 5.06
N GLY A 203 -4.87 -21.07 3.99
CA GLY A 203 -5.02 -19.73 3.45
C GLY A 203 -4.41 -18.68 4.38
N ASP A 204 -5.14 -17.58 4.61
CA ASP A 204 -4.71 -16.51 5.48
C ASP A 204 -4.86 -16.86 6.96
N VAL A 205 -3.76 -16.92 7.70
CA VAL A 205 -3.74 -17.47 9.06
C VAL A 205 -2.96 -16.63 10.06
N PHE A 206 -3.35 -16.79 11.31
CA PHE A 206 -2.83 -16.04 12.44
C PHE A 206 -2.39 -16.96 13.58
N VAL A 207 -1.46 -16.49 14.40
CA VAL A 207 -1.09 -17.13 15.67
C VAL A 207 -1.40 -16.19 16.82
N LYS A 208 -1.93 -16.71 17.93
CA LYS A 208 -2.26 -15.89 19.10
C LYS A 208 -0.97 -15.35 19.74
N ALA A 209 -0.94 -14.07 20.06
CA ALA A 209 0.26 -13.41 20.57
C ALA A 209 0.69 -13.93 21.96
N SER A 210 -0.22 -14.49 22.76
CA SER A 210 0.10 -15.13 24.04
C SER A 210 0.85 -16.46 23.90
N ASP A 211 0.78 -17.08 22.72
CA ASP A 211 1.28 -18.43 22.46
C ASP A 211 2.65 -18.41 21.76
N VAL A 212 3.23 -17.22 21.60
CA VAL A 212 4.51 -17.00 20.97
C VAL A 212 5.33 -15.94 21.70
N ASP A 213 6.65 -16.10 21.68
CA ASP A 213 7.60 -15.13 22.17
C ASP A 213 8.27 -14.38 21.01
N TYR A 214 8.55 -13.10 21.19
CA TYR A 214 9.32 -12.33 20.22
C TYR A 214 10.77 -12.84 20.17
N LYS A 215 11.26 -13.17 18.96
CA LYS A 215 12.65 -13.59 18.75
C LYS A 215 13.50 -12.49 18.13
N SER A 216 13.08 -11.94 16.99
CA SER A 216 13.87 -10.94 16.26
C SER A 216 13.04 -10.14 15.24
N GLY A 217 13.61 -9.08 14.68
CA GLY A 217 12.98 -8.25 13.65
C GLY A 217 12.32 -6.98 14.20
N LYS A 218 11.29 -6.47 13.53
CA LYS A 218 10.61 -5.23 13.93
C LYS A 218 9.46 -5.53 14.88
N LYS A 219 9.49 -5.01 16.10
CA LYS A 219 8.32 -5.07 17.01
C LYS A 219 7.09 -4.52 16.31
N LEU A 220 6.10 -5.39 16.10
CA LEU A 220 4.88 -5.09 15.38
C LEU A 220 3.95 -4.26 16.27
N THR A 221 3.31 -3.25 15.67
CA THR A 221 2.27 -2.47 16.33
C THR A 221 0.91 -2.97 15.84
N PRO A 222 -0.06 -3.20 16.73
CA PRO A 222 -1.41 -3.59 16.32
C PRO A 222 -2.02 -2.61 15.33
N ILE A 223 -2.66 -3.12 14.28
CA ILE A 223 -3.29 -2.29 13.23
C ILE A 223 -4.64 -1.71 13.66
N ASN A 224 -5.17 -2.18 14.78
CA ASN A 224 -6.40 -1.74 15.43
C ASN A 224 -6.25 -1.88 16.95
N THR A 225 -7.23 -1.40 17.69
CA THR A 225 -7.42 -1.66 19.12
C THR A 225 -8.40 -2.82 19.35
N ALA A 226 -8.46 -3.33 20.59
CA ALA A 226 -9.40 -4.38 20.95
C ALA A 226 -10.87 -3.95 20.80
N GLU A 227 -11.17 -2.70 21.17
CA GLU A 227 -12.50 -2.09 21.01
C GLU A 227 -12.85 -1.92 19.52
N GLU A 228 -11.90 -1.48 18.69
CA GLU A 228 -12.10 -1.38 17.25
C GLU A 228 -12.34 -2.75 16.60
N ALA A 229 -11.72 -3.84 17.08
CA ALA A 229 -11.94 -5.18 16.56
C ALA A 229 -13.42 -5.59 16.70
N GLU A 230 -13.97 -5.43 17.91
CA GLU A 230 -15.37 -5.75 18.21
C GLU A 230 -16.33 -4.82 17.48
N ASN A 231 -16.15 -3.51 17.60
CA ASN A 231 -17.06 -2.52 17.04
C ASN A 231 -17.10 -2.59 15.51
N ASN A 232 -15.94 -2.72 14.85
CA ASN A 232 -15.88 -2.82 13.39
C ASN A 232 -16.38 -4.17 12.88
N TYR A 233 -16.39 -5.22 13.70
CA TYR A 233 -16.99 -6.50 13.33
C TYR A 233 -18.52 -6.41 13.23
N LYS A 234 -19.14 -5.64 14.13
CA LYS A 234 -20.61 -5.52 14.28
C LYS A 234 -21.26 -4.59 13.26
N ILE A 235 -20.48 -3.74 12.58
CA ILE A 235 -20.97 -2.78 11.58
C ILE A 235 -20.57 -3.19 10.17
N ALA A 236 -21.38 -2.77 9.19
CA ALA A 236 -21.05 -2.93 7.78
C ALA A 236 -19.81 -2.10 7.40
N VAL A 237 -19.11 -2.54 6.34
CA VAL A 237 -18.06 -1.76 5.69
C VAL A 237 -18.55 -0.35 5.32
N SER A 238 -17.68 0.65 5.47
CA SER A 238 -17.96 2.03 5.07
C SER A 238 -17.82 2.20 3.55
N GLU A 239 -18.59 3.12 2.96
CA GLU A 239 -18.48 3.44 1.52
C GLU A 239 -17.04 3.81 1.11
N LEU A 240 -16.34 4.56 1.97
CA LEU A 240 -14.94 4.95 1.73
C LEU A 240 -13.98 3.75 1.73
N ASP A 241 -14.16 2.81 2.64
CA ASP A 241 -13.35 1.59 2.70
C ASP A 241 -13.67 0.68 1.52
N GLU A 242 -14.94 0.57 1.13
CA GLU A 242 -15.36 -0.21 -0.04
C GLU A 242 -14.75 0.35 -1.34
N ILE A 243 -14.82 1.67 -1.55
CA ILE A 243 -14.16 2.35 -2.68
C ILE A 243 -12.65 2.07 -2.63
N THR A 244 -12.03 2.20 -1.45
CA THR A 244 -10.59 1.96 -1.29
C THR A 244 -10.21 0.53 -1.64
N LEU A 245 -11.02 -0.46 -1.21
CA LEU A 245 -10.79 -1.87 -1.50
C LEU A 245 -10.91 -2.16 -3.00
N LYS A 246 -11.97 -1.65 -3.66
CA LYS A 246 -12.16 -1.77 -5.12
C LYS A 246 -10.99 -1.13 -5.89
N ASP A 247 -10.53 0.04 -5.47
CA ASP A 247 -9.38 0.71 -6.08
C ASP A 247 -8.08 -0.10 -5.97
N LEU A 248 -7.88 -0.83 -4.85
CA LEU A 248 -6.70 -1.69 -4.68
C LEU A 248 -6.81 -2.96 -5.53
N ILE A 249 -7.99 -3.58 -5.61
CA ILE A 249 -8.24 -4.74 -6.47
C ILE A 249 -8.00 -4.35 -7.94
N ASN A 250 -8.53 -3.22 -8.40
CA ASN A 250 -8.39 -2.74 -9.77
C ASN A 250 -6.93 -2.39 -10.16
N LYS A 251 -6.04 -2.18 -9.18
CA LYS A 251 -4.61 -1.96 -9.43
C LYS A 251 -3.84 -3.23 -9.76
N GLU A 252 -4.41 -4.42 -9.57
CA GLU A 252 -3.71 -5.70 -9.76
C GLU A 252 -2.91 -5.76 -11.07
N ASN A 253 -3.54 -5.49 -12.20
CA ASN A 253 -2.88 -5.55 -13.51
C ASN A 253 -1.72 -4.54 -13.62
N THR A 254 -1.87 -3.36 -13.02
CA THR A 254 -0.82 -2.34 -13.00
C THR A 254 0.34 -2.76 -12.11
N VAL A 255 0.07 -3.37 -10.94
CA VAL A 255 1.09 -3.91 -10.05
C VAL A 255 1.83 -5.06 -10.73
N LYS A 256 1.11 -6.02 -11.33
CA LYS A 256 1.69 -7.17 -12.05
C LYS A 256 2.55 -6.77 -13.26
N ALA A 257 2.20 -5.66 -13.92
CA ALA A 257 2.99 -5.12 -15.02
C ALA A 257 4.32 -4.45 -14.57
N SER A 258 4.42 -4.06 -13.29
CA SER A 258 5.56 -3.31 -12.76
C SER A 258 6.85 -4.14 -12.68
N THR A 259 8.01 -3.47 -12.77
CA THR A 259 9.30 -4.12 -12.55
C THR A 259 9.41 -4.74 -11.15
N LYS A 260 8.88 -4.04 -10.14
CA LYS A 260 8.87 -4.48 -8.74
C LYS A 260 8.20 -5.84 -8.60
N TYR A 261 7.04 -6.03 -9.23
CA TYR A 261 6.37 -7.33 -9.26
C TYR A 261 7.15 -8.34 -10.09
N LYS A 262 7.49 -8.03 -11.34
CA LYS A 262 8.12 -8.99 -12.27
C LYS A 262 9.41 -9.60 -11.71
N LYS A 263 10.19 -8.82 -10.97
CA LYS A 263 11.45 -9.23 -10.35
C LYS A 263 11.31 -9.72 -8.89
N ALA A 264 10.12 -9.64 -8.30
CA ALA A 264 9.92 -10.13 -6.95
C ALA A 264 10.09 -11.66 -6.86
N SER A 265 10.47 -12.12 -5.67
CA SER A 265 10.54 -13.53 -5.31
C SER A 265 9.18 -14.20 -5.43
N SER A 266 9.19 -15.50 -5.70
CA SER A 266 7.97 -16.29 -5.93
C SER A 266 7.03 -16.28 -4.73
N ASP A 267 7.54 -16.15 -3.51
CA ASP A 267 6.73 -16.14 -2.28
C ASP A 267 6.01 -14.80 -2.11
N LYS A 268 6.70 -13.69 -2.37
CA LYS A 268 6.10 -12.35 -2.32
C LYS A 268 5.04 -12.16 -3.40
N LYS A 269 5.27 -12.68 -4.60
CA LYS A 269 4.27 -12.69 -5.67
C LYS A 269 3.02 -13.46 -5.24
N TYR A 270 3.21 -14.69 -4.75
CA TYR A 270 2.11 -15.55 -4.32
C TYR A 270 1.29 -14.89 -3.20
N ASN A 271 1.94 -14.32 -2.18
CA ASN A 271 1.23 -13.66 -1.09
C ASN A 271 0.38 -12.47 -1.58
N TYR A 272 0.93 -11.64 -2.49
CA TYR A 272 0.17 -10.56 -3.10
C TYR A 272 -1.03 -11.08 -3.91
N GLU A 273 -0.83 -12.12 -4.70
CA GLU A 273 -1.89 -12.72 -5.52
C GLU A 273 -2.99 -13.36 -4.67
N GLN A 274 -2.64 -14.05 -3.58
CA GLN A 274 -3.62 -14.59 -2.63
C GLN A 274 -4.44 -13.47 -1.97
N ALA A 275 -3.79 -12.41 -1.50
CA ALA A 275 -4.49 -11.27 -0.92
C ALA A 275 -5.46 -10.59 -1.91
N VAL A 276 -5.09 -10.51 -3.19
CA VAL A 276 -6.01 -10.03 -4.24
C VAL A 276 -7.17 -11.00 -4.47
N SER A 277 -6.92 -12.30 -4.49
CA SER A 277 -7.96 -13.32 -4.64
C SER A 277 -8.97 -13.29 -3.48
N GLU A 278 -8.48 -13.26 -2.24
CA GLU A 278 -9.29 -13.14 -1.03
C GLU A 278 -10.15 -11.88 -1.04
N ALA A 279 -9.55 -10.73 -1.41
CA ALA A 279 -10.28 -9.47 -1.52
C ALA A 279 -11.40 -9.54 -2.58
N LYS A 280 -11.14 -10.12 -3.75
CA LYS A 280 -12.16 -10.33 -4.78
C LYS A 280 -13.29 -11.22 -4.29
N THR A 281 -12.97 -12.37 -3.70
CA THR A 281 -13.96 -13.30 -3.15
C THR A 281 -14.84 -12.61 -2.11
N ALA A 282 -14.24 -11.86 -1.18
CA ALA A 282 -14.97 -11.12 -0.17
C ALA A 282 -15.90 -10.06 -0.76
N THR A 283 -15.48 -9.35 -1.83
CA THR A 283 -16.34 -8.37 -2.52
C THR A 283 -17.45 -8.96 -3.38
N MET A 284 -17.34 -10.24 -3.78
CA MET A 284 -18.34 -10.96 -4.58
C MET A 284 -19.33 -11.77 -3.71
N ALA A 285 -19.04 -11.91 -2.41
CA ALA A 285 -19.90 -12.63 -1.48
C ALA A 285 -21.27 -11.94 -1.38
N LYS A 286 -22.33 -12.75 -1.23
CA LYS A 286 -23.70 -12.25 -1.02
C LYS A 286 -23.91 -11.65 0.38
N ASP A 287 -23.06 -12.04 1.33
CA ASP A 287 -23.13 -11.56 2.70
C ASP A 287 -22.49 -10.17 2.83
N ILE A 288 -23.04 -9.37 3.75
CA ILE A 288 -22.51 -8.03 4.04
C ILE A 288 -21.13 -8.15 4.70
N MET A 289 -20.12 -7.55 4.07
CA MET A 289 -18.76 -7.45 4.62
C MET A 289 -18.74 -6.53 5.85
N SER A 290 -18.10 -6.96 6.94
CA SER A 290 -17.91 -6.12 8.12
C SER A 290 -16.81 -5.07 7.88
N ALA A 291 -16.86 -3.96 8.63
CA ALA A 291 -15.80 -2.96 8.58
C ALA A 291 -14.44 -3.53 9.02
N ALA A 292 -14.42 -4.50 9.94
CA ALA A 292 -13.21 -5.18 10.38
C ALA A 292 -12.55 -5.94 9.21
N GLN A 293 -13.33 -6.74 8.49
CA GLN A 293 -12.84 -7.52 7.35
C GLN A 293 -12.35 -6.61 6.22
N ALA A 294 -13.09 -5.56 5.90
CA ALA A 294 -12.69 -4.60 4.86
C ALA A 294 -11.37 -3.90 5.20
N LYS A 295 -11.24 -3.38 6.42
CA LYS A 295 -10.00 -2.72 6.89
C LYS A 295 -8.81 -3.67 6.88
N TYR A 296 -9.03 -4.93 7.25
CA TYR A 296 -8.01 -5.97 7.19
C TYR A 296 -7.57 -6.26 5.75
N LEU A 297 -8.50 -6.48 4.81
CA LEU A 297 -8.18 -6.73 3.40
C LEU A 297 -7.43 -5.55 2.77
N ILE A 298 -7.84 -4.32 3.10
CA ILE A 298 -7.12 -3.09 2.67
C ILE A 298 -5.69 -3.09 3.21
N TRP A 299 -5.51 -3.42 4.48
CA TRP A 299 -4.18 -3.51 5.10
C TRP A 299 -3.34 -4.60 4.45
N SER A 300 -3.89 -5.80 4.25
CA SER A 300 -3.22 -6.96 3.66
C SER A 300 -2.73 -6.67 2.24
N LEU A 301 -3.60 -6.13 1.37
CA LEU A 301 -3.25 -5.74 0.00
C LEU A 301 -2.11 -4.72 -0.04
N LYS A 302 -2.19 -3.66 0.78
CA LYS A 302 -1.14 -2.64 0.86
C LYS A 302 0.18 -3.23 1.38
N THR A 303 0.10 -4.11 2.37
CA THR A 303 1.26 -4.76 2.98
C THR A 303 1.97 -5.63 1.95
N TYR A 304 1.27 -6.55 1.28
CA TYR A 304 1.91 -7.43 0.30
C TYR A 304 2.37 -6.72 -0.97
N GLU A 305 1.68 -5.69 -1.45
CA GLU A 305 2.21 -4.84 -2.52
C GLU A 305 3.53 -4.16 -2.10
N SER A 306 3.61 -3.73 -0.83
CA SER A 306 4.82 -3.11 -0.29
C SER A 306 5.98 -4.10 -0.14
N GLU A 307 5.68 -5.36 0.20
CA GLU A 307 6.65 -6.43 0.42
C GLU A 307 7.25 -7.04 -0.85
N LEU A 308 6.68 -6.77 -2.03
CA LEU A 308 7.33 -7.13 -3.30
C LEU A 308 8.79 -6.61 -3.31
N ASP A 309 9.74 -7.46 -3.68
CA ASP A 309 11.16 -7.28 -3.41
C ASP A 309 12.04 -7.15 -4.68
N GLY A 310 11.41 -6.98 -5.84
CA GLY A 310 12.05 -6.81 -7.15
C GLY A 310 12.49 -5.40 -7.55
#